data_AF-A0A1M3PBE9-F1
#
_entry.id   AF-A0A1M3PBE9-F1
#
_cell.length_a   1.000
_cell.length_b   1.000
_cell.length_c   1.000
_cell.angle_alpha   90.00
_cell.angle_beta   90.00
_cell.angle_gamma   90.00
#
_symmetry.space_group_name_H-M   'P 1'
#
loop_
_entity.id
_entity.type
_entity.pdbx_description
1 polymer ?
#
loop_
_entity_poly.entity_id
_entity_poly.type
_entity_poly.pdbx_seq_one_letter_code
_entity_poly.pdbx_strand_id
1 'polypeptide(L)'
;MEMNASDRDLIEVMKRYFAVKAEVEDVKARLEAARRESGEEIGVFYNPRTNVDHAADIIRSHALKQELARLMDWAEAWGRQSLAIDRA
;
A
#
# COMPACT_ATOMS: atom_id res chain seq x y z
N MET A 1 4.99 -29.21 -11.57
CA MET A 1 4.36 -27.95 -12.03
C MET A 1 5.49 -26.96 -12.15
N GLU A 2 5.93 -26.65 -13.37
CA GLU A 2 6.99 -25.66 -13.58
C GLU A 2 6.41 -24.27 -13.34
N MET A 3 7.11 -23.46 -12.55
CA MET A 3 6.73 -22.07 -12.29
C MET A 3 7.09 -21.25 -13.53
N ASN A 4 6.08 -20.84 -14.30
CA ASN A 4 6.31 -20.09 -15.53
C ASN A 4 6.72 -18.64 -15.20
N ALA A 5 7.06 -17.82 -16.21
CA ALA A 5 7.46 -16.44 -15.98
C ALA A 5 6.35 -15.59 -15.32
N SER A 6 5.09 -15.86 -15.66
CA SER A 6 3.90 -15.18 -15.11
C SER A 6 3.72 -15.46 -13.61
N ASP A 7 3.96 -16.70 -13.18
CA ASP A 7 3.89 -17.08 -11.77
C ASP A 7 4.97 -16.37 -10.93
N ARG A 8 6.17 -16.18 -11.50
CA ARG A 8 7.27 -15.43 -10.86
C ARG A 8 6.92 -13.95 -10.71
N ASP A 9 6.33 -13.35 -11.74
CA ASP A 9 5.90 -11.95 -11.70
C ASP A 9 4.83 -11.74 -10.61
N LEU A 10 3.85 -12.63 -10.49
CA LEU A 10 2.86 -12.58 -9.42
C LEU A 10 3.50 -12.69 -8.03
N ILE A 11 4.47 -13.60 -7.85
CA ILE A 11 5.18 -13.75 -6.58
C ILE A 11 5.89 -12.46 -6.18
N GLU A 12 6.55 -11.78 -7.13
CA GLU A 12 7.21 -10.50 -6.85
C GLU A 12 6.21 -9.38 -6.54
N VAL A 13 5.07 -9.32 -7.24
CA VAL A 13 3.96 -8.42 -6.90
C VAL A 13 3.48 -8.67 -5.47
N MET A 14 3.33 -9.93 -5.07
CA MET A 14 2.83 -10.26 -3.75
C MET A 14 3.83 -9.99 -2.63
N LYS A 15 5.13 -10.26 -2.86
CA LYS A 15 6.20 -9.85 -1.93
C LYS A 15 6.18 -8.34 -1.72
N ARG A 16 6.08 -7.56 -2.81
CA ARG A 16 6.01 -6.11 -2.74
C ARG A 16 4.75 -5.65 -2.01
N TYR A 17 3.60 -6.23 -2.29
CA TYR A 17 2.34 -5.90 -1.64
C TYR A 17 2.42 -6.08 -0.12
N PHE A 18 2.94 -7.20 0.37
CA PHE A 18 3.08 -7.42 1.82
C PHE A 18 4.10 -6.48 2.46
N ALA A 19 5.20 -6.16 1.78
CA ALA A 19 6.17 -5.18 2.26
C ALA A 19 5.56 -3.77 2.38
N VAL A 20 4.88 -3.30 1.34
CA VAL A 20 4.19 -2.00 1.34
C VAL A 20 3.07 -1.99 2.39
N LYS A 21 2.35 -3.10 2.57
CA LYS A 21 1.29 -3.20 3.60
C LYS A 21 1.85 -3.04 5.00
N ALA A 22 2.97 -3.68 5.31
CA ALA A 22 3.64 -3.52 6.59
C ALA A 22 4.08 -2.07 6.82
N GLU A 23 4.61 -1.42 5.77
CA GLU A 23 5.03 -0.02 5.82
C GLU A 23 3.86 0.95 6.02
N VAL A 24 2.70 0.70 5.40
CA VAL A 24 1.48 1.49 5.62
C VAL A 24 1.05 1.42 7.08
N GLU A 25 1.04 0.22 7.67
CA GLU A 25 0.66 0.05 9.07
C GLU A 25 1.65 0.71 10.03
N ASP A 26 2.96 0.66 9.74
CA ASP A 26 3.98 1.37 10.53
C ASP A 26 3.79 2.90 10.49
N VAL A 27 3.69 3.47 9.29
CA VAL A 27 3.50 4.92 9.12
C VAL A 27 2.20 5.36 9.78
N LYS A 28 1.12 4.57 9.64
CA LYS A 28 -0.16 4.84 10.28
C LYS A 28 -0.05 4.80 11.81
N ALA A 29 0.65 3.82 12.37
CA ALA A 29 0.83 3.72 13.82
C ALA A 29 1.58 4.95 14.37
N ARG A 30 2.65 5.38 13.68
CA ARG A 30 3.41 6.60 14.04
C ARG A 30 2.54 7.87 13.97
N LEU A 31 1.80 8.05 12.88
CA LEU A 31 0.92 9.22 12.71
C LEU A 31 -0.22 9.25 13.74
N GLU A 32 -0.84 8.10 14.04
CA GLU A 32 -1.91 8.04 15.05
C GLU A 32 -1.40 8.23 16.47
N ALA A 33 -0.16 7.80 16.79
CA ALA A 33 0.46 8.11 18.07
C ALA A 33 0.69 9.62 18.22
N ALA A 34 1.35 10.23 17.23
CA ALA A 34 1.62 11.67 17.21
C ALA A 34 0.33 12.51 17.25
N ARG A 35 -0.72 12.09 16.51
CA ARG A 35 -2.02 12.77 16.55
C ARG A 35 -2.61 12.75 17.96
N ARG A 36 -2.62 11.60 18.64
CA ARG A 36 -3.17 11.47 20.00
C ARG A 36 -2.41 12.34 21.00
N GLU A 37 -1.09 12.43 20.85
CA GLU A 37 -0.24 13.28 21.70
C GLU A 37 -0.47 14.78 21.44
N SER A 38 -0.67 15.17 20.17
CA SER A 38 -0.94 16.56 19.80
C SER A 38 -2.32 17.08 20.26
N GLY A 39 -3.30 16.19 20.40
CA GLY A 39 -4.70 16.55 20.66
C GLY A 39 -5.38 17.26 19.48
N GLU A 40 -4.75 17.35 18.32
CA GLU A 40 -5.29 18.04 17.15
C GLU A 40 -6.48 17.31 16.52
N GLU A 41 -7.38 18.10 15.93
CA GLU A 41 -8.42 17.56 15.07
C GLU A 41 -7.80 16.82 13.88
N ILE A 42 -8.45 15.72 13.46
CA ILE A 42 -7.93 14.84 12.42
C ILE A 42 -7.61 15.58 11.11
N GLY A 43 -8.48 16.51 10.70
CA GLY A 43 -8.29 17.27 9.46
C GLY A 43 -7.12 18.24 9.50
N VAL A 44 -6.82 18.80 10.68
CA VAL A 44 -5.68 19.70 10.90
C VAL A 44 -4.39 18.91 10.91
N PHE A 45 -4.36 17.82 11.68
CA PHE A 45 -3.18 16.97 11.82
C PHE A 45 -2.75 16.36 10.48
N TYR A 46 -3.69 15.83 9.70
CA TYR A 46 -3.40 15.17 8.42
C TYR A 46 -3.24 16.15 7.24
N ASN A 47 -3.22 17.46 7.47
CA ASN A 47 -2.92 18.42 6.42
C ASN A 47 -1.40 18.68 6.35
N PRO A 48 -0.69 18.16 5.32
CA PRO A 48 0.76 18.29 5.23
C PRO A 48 1.24 19.72 4.97
N ARG A 49 0.33 20.66 4.66
CA ARG A 49 0.67 22.08 4.50
C ARG A 49 0.77 22.83 5.83
N THR A 50 0.10 22.32 6.85
CA THR A 50 0.04 22.94 8.19
C THR A 50 0.81 22.12 9.22
N ASN A 51 0.87 20.80 9.05
CA ASN A 51 1.66 19.90 9.89
C ASN A 51 2.98 19.55 9.21
N VAL A 52 3.94 20.48 9.23
CA VAL A 52 5.25 20.34 8.55
C VAL A 52 6.07 19.19 9.16
N ASP A 53 5.96 18.99 10.47
CA ASP A 53 6.72 17.96 11.20
C ASP A 53 6.35 16.54 10.75
N HIS A 54 5.07 16.31 10.42
CA HIS A 54 4.59 15.02 9.93
C HIS A 54 4.26 14.99 8.44
N ALA A 55 4.53 16.08 7.69
CA ALA A 55 4.17 16.20 6.28
C ALA A 55 4.74 15.07 5.42
N ALA A 56 6.00 14.67 5.67
CA ALA A 56 6.66 13.60 4.94
C ALA A 56 5.95 12.25 5.14
N ASP A 57 5.61 11.90 6.38
CA ASP A 57 4.91 10.67 6.71
C ASP A 57 3.47 10.67 6.17
N ILE A 58 2.78 11.82 6.20
CA ILE A 58 1.43 11.98 5.62
C ILE A 58 1.45 11.74 4.10
N ILE A 59 2.39 12.38 3.39
CA ILE A 59 2.55 12.21 1.94
C ILE A 59 2.93 10.76 1.62
N ARG A 60 3.85 10.18 2.40
CA ARG A 60 4.27 8.78 2.25
C ARG A 60 3.11 7.81 2.45
N SER A 61 2.31 8.00 3.51
CA SER A 61 1.11 7.20 3.76
C SER A 61 0.16 7.20 2.56
N HIS A 62 -0.03 8.37 1.93
CA HIS A 62 -0.87 8.50 0.74
C HIS A 62 -0.26 7.74 -0.45
N ALA A 63 1.03 7.90 -0.72
CA ALA A 63 1.72 7.21 -1.81
C ALA A 63 1.69 5.68 -1.66
N LEU A 64 1.97 5.18 -0.46
CA LEU A 64 1.95 3.74 -0.17
C LEU A 64 0.56 3.13 -0.33
N LYS A 65 -0.51 3.83 0.09
CA LYS A 65 -1.89 3.37 -0.12
C LYS A 65 -2.24 3.26 -1.60
N GLN A 66 -1.80 4.22 -2.42
CA GLN A 66 -1.97 4.12 -3.87
C GLN A 66 -1.17 2.97 -4.46
N GLU A 67 0.04 2.72 -3.96
CA GLU A 67 0.85 1.58 -4.40
C GLU A 67 0.19 0.24 -4.06
N LEU A 68 -0.38 0.08 -2.86
CA LEU A 68 -1.15 -1.11 -2.50
C LEU A 68 -2.31 -1.38 -3.47
N ALA A 69 -3.07 -0.33 -3.82
CA ALA A 69 -4.18 -0.45 -4.75
C ALA A 69 -3.69 -0.95 -6.11
N ARG A 70 -2.63 -0.34 -6.67
CA ARG A 70 -2.05 -0.75 -7.95
C ARG A 70 -1.55 -2.20 -7.94
N LEU A 71 -0.92 -2.64 -6.85
CA LEU A 71 -0.43 -4.01 -6.71
C LEU A 71 -1.58 -5.02 -6.64
N MET A 72 -2.70 -4.68 -5.98
CA MET A 72 -3.91 -5.51 -5.99
C MET A 72 -4.56 -5.58 -7.37
N ASP A 73 -4.64 -4.45 -8.08
CA ASP A 73 -5.17 -4.42 -9.44
C ASP A 73 -4.35 -5.33 -10.38
N TRP A 74 -3.02 -5.33 -10.24
CA TRP A 74 -2.14 -6.23 -10.99
C TRP A 74 -2.35 -7.70 -10.62
N ALA A 75 -2.46 -8.01 -9.33
CA ALA A 75 -2.73 -9.37 -8.88
C ALA A 75 -4.11 -9.88 -9.37
N GLU A 76 -5.13 -9.03 -9.37
CA GLU A 76 -6.46 -9.36 -9.88
C GLU A 76 -6.44 -9.59 -11.39
N ALA A 77 -5.75 -8.72 -12.14
CA ALA A 77 -5.60 -8.87 -13.59
C ALA A 77 -4.91 -10.20 -13.96
N TRP A 78 -3.92 -10.62 -13.17
CA TRP A 78 -3.29 -11.93 -13.31
C TRP A 78 -4.29 -13.07 -13.08
N GLY A 79 -5.06 -13.01 -11.99
CA GLY A 79 -6.06 -14.05 -11.67
C GLY A 79 -7.12 -14.19 -12.77
N ARG A 80 -7.56 -13.08 -13.35
CA ARG A 80 -8.49 -13.07 -14.50
C ARG A 80 -7.88 -13.73 -15.75
N GLN A 81 -6.59 -13.49 -16.03
CA GLN A 81 -5.89 -14.11 -17.16
C GLN A 81 -5.70 -15.62 -16.96
N SER A 82 -5.27 -16.05 -15.77
CA SER A 82 -5.11 -17.47 -15.45
C SER A 82 -6.43 -18.24 -15.64
N LEU A 83 -7.54 -17.69 -15.13
CA LEU A 83 -8.87 -18.30 -15.28
C LEU A 83 -9.35 -18.36 -16.74
N ALA A 84 -8.91 -17.43 -17.60
CA ALA A 84 -9.25 -17.43 -19.01
C ALA A 84 -8.48 -18.52 -19.78
N ILE A 85 -7.21 -18.75 -19.42
CA ILE A 85 -6.38 -19.82 -19.99
C ILE A 85 -6.93 -21.19 -19.59
N ASP A 86 -7.34 -21.38 -18.33
CA ASP A 86 -7.88 -22.65 -17.84
C ASP A 86 -9.23 -23.05 -18.46
N ARG A 87 -9.92 -22.12 -19.14
CA ARG A 87 -11.23 -22.33 -19.78
C ARG A 87 -11.16 -22.52 -21.31
N ALA A 88 -9.98 -22.38 -21.91
CA ALA A 88 -9.74 -22.49 -23.36
C ALA A 88 -9.23 -23.89 -23.74
#